data_AF-A0A2A3AFZ0-F1
#
_entry.id   AF-A0A2A3AFZ0-F1
#
_cell.length_a   1.000
_cell.length_b   1.000
_cell.length_c   1.000
_cell.angle_alpha   90.00
_cell.angle_beta   90.00
_cell.angle_gamma   90.00
#
_symmetry.space_group_name_H-M   'P 1'
#
loop_
_entity.id
_entity.type
_entity.pdbx_description
1 polymer ?
#
loop_
_entity_poly.entity_id
_entity_poly.type
_entity_poly.pdbx_seq_one_letter_code
_entity_poly.pdbx_strand_id
1 'polypeptide(L)'
;MTPPQPQPTDSVHSLPPRSGAKLTPVLRPGHPFSGPELSAMVSDGILNRILLDAHVPVGTPLTRVSKLHVLRAVIPAHLQRRGVLGRLGAAWFYDCAEVPEPLPILVAKDARTTTTLPRGFSLHQTAFNPFDRVVHEDLAVTSPLRTAVDVALHVPGSEGTGALHWLMASPHLHCPPELVLAALEAVGKKPGRRQALARVRKVGRAVERGYEATGR
;
A
#
# COMPACT_ATOMS: atom_id res chain seq x y z
N MET A 1 -8.62 54.46 23.87
CA MET A 1 -8.75 54.23 22.41
C MET A 1 -7.94 53.00 22.08
N THR A 2 -8.61 51.85 21.96
CA THR A 2 -7.98 50.54 21.73
C THR A 2 -7.98 50.27 20.22
N PRO A 3 -6.87 49.84 19.59
CA PRO A 3 -6.86 49.58 18.16
C PRO A 3 -7.65 48.29 17.85
N PRO A 4 -8.34 48.20 16.70
CA PRO A 4 -9.11 47.02 16.33
C PRO A 4 -8.18 45.86 15.92
N GLN A 5 -8.49 44.65 16.39
CA GLN A 5 -7.84 43.41 15.96
C GLN A 5 -8.19 43.08 14.49
N PRO A 6 -7.23 42.58 13.70
CA PRO A 6 -7.51 42.11 12.34
C PRO A 6 -8.21 40.75 12.37
N GLN A 7 -9.30 40.63 11.62
CA GLN A 7 -10.00 39.36 11.38
C GLN A 7 -9.20 38.52 10.36
N PRO A 8 -9.07 37.20 10.54
CA PRO A 8 -8.43 36.34 9.56
C PRO A 8 -9.37 36.13 8.37
N THR A 9 -8.90 36.51 7.18
CA THR A 9 -9.54 36.20 5.89
C THR A 9 -9.43 34.70 5.63
N ASP A 10 -10.48 33.94 5.96
CA ASP A 10 -10.70 32.61 5.40
C ASP A 10 -11.02 32.76 3.92
N SER A 11 -10.03 32.46 3.07
CA SER A 11 -10.22 32.33 1.63
C SER A 11 -9.40 31.16 1.14
N VAL A 12 -9.75 29.97 1.64
CA VAL A 12 -9.30 28.71 1.06
C VAL A 12 -10.03 28.58 -0.28
N HIS A 13 -9.30 28.76 -1.38
CA HIS A 13 -9.74 28.37 -2.72
C HIS A 13 -10.05 26.87 -2.71
N SER A 14 -11.30 26.53 -2.42
CA SER A 14 -11.85 25.20 -2.63
C SER A 14 -12.03 25.03 -4.14
N LEU A 15 -11.05 24.39 -4.77
CA LEU A 15 -11.21 23.85 -6.12
C LEU A 15 -12.47 22.95 -6.13
N PRO A 16 -13.40 23.13 -7.08
CA PRO A 16 -14.55 22.25 -7.19
C PRO A 16 -14.09 20.81 -7.45
N PRO A 17 -14.77 19.79 -6.91
CA PRO A 17 -14.44 18.40 -7.16
C PRO A 17 -14.52 18.15 -8.67
N ARG A 18 -13.41 17.66 -9.24
CA ARG A 18 -13.37 17.23 -10.65
C ARG A 18 -14.45 16.16 -10.86
N SER A 19 -15.27 16.41 -11.88
CA SER A 19 -16.32 15.57 -12.46
C SER A 19 -16.26 14.07 -12.10
N GLY A 20 -17.37 13.54 -11.59
CA GLY A 20 -17.52 12.20 -11.05
C GLY A 20 -17.22 11.09 -12.04
N ALA A 21 -15.98 10.60 -12.01
CA ALA A 21 -15.67 9.27 -12.50
C ALA A 21 -16.55 8.29 -11.73
N LYS A 22 -17.48 7.60 -12.43
CA LYS A 22 -18.24 6.51 -11.82
C LYS A 22 -17.25 5.49 -11.29
N LEU A 23 -17.19 5.36 -9.98
CA LEU A 23 -16.38 4.35 -9.32
C LEU A 23 -16.86 2.99 -9.77
N THR A 24 -15.94 2.17 -10.28
CA THR A 24 -16.28 0.81 -10.69
C THR A 24 -16.82 0.04 -9.48
N PRO A 25 -17.97 -0.64 -9.60
CA PRO A 25 -18.50 -1.42 -8.50
C PRO A 25 -17.55 -2.59 -8.17
N VAL A 26 -17.25 -2.75 -6.88
CA VAL A 26 -16.57 -3.94 -6.35
C VAL A 26 -17.64 -4.91 -5.89
N LEU A 27 -17.65 -6.11 -6.46
CA LEU A 27 -18.61 -7.16 -6.14
C LEU A 27 -17.99 -8.16 -5.15
N ARG A 28 -18.76 -8.53 -4.13
CA ARG A 28 -18.38 -9.54 -3.12
C ARG A 28 -19.55 -10.53 -2.93
N PRO A 29 -19.27 -11.76 -2.50
CA PRO A 29 -20.32 -12.73 -2.20
C PRO A 29 -21.32 -12.19 -1.16
N GLY A 30 -22.61 -12.45 -1.37
CA GLY A 30 -23.68 -12.20 -0.40
C GLY A 30 -24.85 -11.41 -1.00
N HIS A 31 -24.57 -10.29 -1.67
CA HIS A 31 -25.56 -9.54 -2.44
C HIS A 31 -24.84 -8.59 -3.41
N PRO A 32 -25.27 -8.45 -4.68
CA PRO A 32 -26.41 -9.14 -5.31
C PRO A 32 -26.13 -10.57 -5.76
N PHE A 33 -24.89 -11.02 -5.67
CA PHE A 33 -24.47 -12.34 -6.16
C PHE A 33 -23.89 -13.19 -5.03
N SER A 34 -24.17 -14.49 -5.09
CA SER A 34 -23.53 -15.52 -4.28
C SER A 34 -22.09 -15.79 -4.75
N GLY A 35 -21.31 -16.51 -3.94
CA GLY A 35 -19.95 -16.92 -4.30
C GLY A 35 -19.87 -17.78 -5.57
N PRO A 36 -20.74 -18.80 -5.75
CA PRO A 36 -20.79 -19.59 -6.98
C PRO A 36 -21.14 -18.76 -8.21
N GLU A 37 -22.10 -17.82 -8.12
CA GLU A 37 -22.44 -16.92 -9.24
C GLU A 37 -21.26 -16.05 -9.65
N LEU A 38 -20.55 -15.45 -8.68
CA LEU A 38 -19.33 -14.69 -8.97
C LEU A 38 -18.25 -15.56 -9.62
N SER A 39 -18.11 -16.82 -9.20
CA SER A 39 -17.16 -17.76 -9.78
C SER A 39 -17.52 -18.16 -11.22
N ALA A 40 -18.81 -18.32 -11.50
CA ALA A 40 -19.31 -18.53 -12.86
C ALA A 40 -19.01 -17.31 -13.74
N MET A 41 -19.31 -16.10 -13.27
CA MET A 41 -19.01 -14.85 -13.99
C MET A 41 -17.51 -14.65 -14.26
N VAL A 42 -16.62 -15.11 -13.36
CA VAL A 42 -15.17 -15.14 -13.63
C VAL A 42 -14.84 -16.13 -14.74
N SER A 43 -15.43 -17.32 -14.70
CA SER A 43 -15.21 -18.37 -15.71
C SER A 43 -15.71 -17.95 -17.10
N ASP A 44 -16.81 -17.19 -17.14
CA ASP A 44 -17.38 -16.61 -18.36
C ASP A 44 -16.63 -15.36 -18.87
N GLY A 45 -15.57 -14.94 -18.17
CA GLY A 45 -14.76 -13.77 -18.56
C GLY A 45 -15.46 -12.42 -18.35
N ILE A 46 -16.46 -12.36 -17.46
CA ILE A 46 -17.20 -11.14 -17.14
C ILE A 46 -16.51 -10.36 -16.00
N LEU A 47 -15.94 -11.07 -15.03
CA LEU A 47 -15.29 -10.50 -13.85
C LEU A 47 -13.83 -10.96 -13.71
N ASN A 48 -13.00 -10.10 -13.13
CA ASN A 48 -11.69 -10.44 -12.59
C ASN A 48 -11.77 -10.48 -11.07
N ARG A 49 -11.25 -11.55 -10.45
CA ARG A 49 -10.98 -11.58 -9.01
C ARG A 49 -9.66 -10.86 -8.72
N ILE A 50 -9.71 -9.76 -7.99
CA ILE A 50 -8.55 -8.88 -7.79
C ILE A 50 -7.81 -9.20 -6.50
N LEU A 51 -8.53 -9.29 -5.38
CA LEU A 51 -7.95 -9.51 -4.05
C LEU A 51 -8.98 -10.23 -3.19
N LEU A 52 -8.58 -11.35 -2.58
CA LEU A 52 -9.47 -12.18 -1.76
C LEU A 52 -10.77 -12.52 -2.51
N ASP A 53 -11.92 -12.08 -2.01
CA ASP A 53 -13.25 -12.30 -2.59
C ASP A 53 -13.81 -11.08 -3.32
N ALA A 54 -12.99 -10.05 -3.58
CA ALA A 54 -13.39 -8.89 -4.36
C ALA A 54 -13.19 -9.09 -5.86
N HIS A 55 -14.27 -8.83 -6.58
CA HIS A 55 -14.36 -8.95 -8.03
C HIS A 55 -14.67 -7.60 -8.66
N VAL A 56 -14.13 -7.35 -9.84
CA VAL A 56 -14.43 -6.17 -10.66
C VAL A 56 -14.73 -6.59 -12.10
N PRO A 57 -15.52 -5.82 -12.86
CA PRO A 57 -15.71 -6.08 -14.29
C PRO A 57 -14.39 -6.17 -15.05
N VAL A 58 -14.30 -7.10 -15.99
CA VAL A 58 -13.18 -7.16 -16.94
C VAL A 58 -13.04 -5.81 -17.67
N GLY A 59 -11.79 -5.41 -17.93
CA GLY A 59 -11.48 -4.10 -18.52
C GLY A 59 -11.40 -2.95 -17.52
N THR A 60 -11.73 -3.17 -16.23
CA THR A 60 -11.53 -2.17 -15.18
C THR A 60 -10.04 -1.85 -15.01
N PRO A 61 -9.60 -0.59 -15.21
CA PRO A 61 -8.22 -0.20 -14.98
C PRO A 61 -7.87 -0.29 -13.49
N LEU A 62 -6.81 -1.04 -13.17
CA LEU A 62 -6.36 -1.23 -11.78
C LEU A 62 -5.51 -0.05 -11.28
N THR A 63 -6.12 1.13 -11.23
CA THR A 63 -5.53 2.36 -10.67
C THR A 63 -5.47 2.33 -9.14
N ARG A 64 -4.68 3.21 -8.51
CA ARG A 64 -4.66 3.38 -7.04
C ARG A 64 -6.06 3.61 -6.45
N VAL A 65 -6.91 4.38 -7.14
CA VAL A 65 -8.31 4.61 -6.72
C VAL A 65 -9.08 3.30 -6.71
N SER A 66 -9.02 2.50 -7.78
CA SER A 66 -9.70 1.21 -7.82
C SER A 66 -9.15 0.19 -6.80
N LYS A 67 -7.82 0.16 -6.57
CA LYS A 67 -7.19 -0.66 -5.53
C LYS A 67 -7.67 -0.26 -4.14
N LEU A 68 -7.79 1.04 -3.87
CA LEU A 68 -8.35 1.55 -2.61
C LEU A 68 -9.78 1.06 -2.41
N HIS A 69 -10.62 1.10 -3.45
CA HIS A 69 -12.00 0.61 -3.39
C HIS A 69 -12.05 -0.90 -3.10
N VAL A 70 -11.22 -1.69 -3.78
CA VAL A 70 -11.10 -3.13 -3.51
C VAL A 70 -10.65 -3.39 -2.07
N LEU A 71 -9.62 -2.69 -1.60
CA LEU A 71 -9.12 -2.83 -0.23
C LEU A 71 -10.18 -2.47 0.82
N ARG A 72 -10.92 -1.37 0.63
CA ARG A 72 -12.02 -0.97 1.50
C ARG A 72 -13.17 -1.96 1.50
N ALA A 73 -13.42 -2.62 0.37
CA ALA A 73 -14.43 -3.65 0.28
C ALA A 73 -14.03 -4.91 1.07
N VAL A 74 -12.75 -5.31 1.06
CA VAL A 74 -12.30 -6.58 1.66
C VAL A 74 -11.80 -6.46 3.11
N ILE A 75 -11.15 -5.35 3.47
CA ILE A 75 -10.58 -5.18 4.81
C ILE A 75 -11.73 -4.94 5.79
N PRO A 76 -11.88 -5.72 6.87
CA PRO A 76 -12.90 -5.47 7.87
C PRO A 76 -12.79 -4.06 8.48
N ALA A 77 -13.93 -3.41 8.75
CA ALA A 77 -13.96 -2.03 9.26
C ALA A 77 -13.10 -1.81 10.53
N HIS A 78 -13.01 -2.81 11.41
CA HIS A 78 -12.16 -2.71 12.59
C HIS A 78 -10.66 -2.69 12.26
N LEU A 79 -10.23 -3.35 11.18
CA LEU A 79 -8.85 -3.28 10.67
C LEU A 79 -8.62 -2.00 9.85
N GLN A 80 -9.61 -1.47 9.14
CA GLN A 80 -9.47 -0.17 8.46
C GLN A 80 -9.15 0.94 9.47
N ARG A 81 -9.86 0.97 10.61
CA ARG A 81 -9.69 2.02 11.63
C ARG A 81 -8.33 2.00 12.35
N ARG A 82 -7.73 0.82 12.53
CA ARG A 82 -6.54 0.66 13.38
C ARG A 82 -5.31 0.13 12.67
N GLY A 83 -5.51 -0.48 11.51
CA GLY A 83 -4.49 -1.12 10.70
C GLY A 83 -3.89 -0.16 9.69
N VAL A 84 -2.74 -0.58 9.18
CA VAL A 84 -2.02 0.08 8.10
C VAL A 84 -1.66 -1.00 7.10
N LEU A 85 -2.09 -0.87 5.85
CA LEU A 85 -1.62 -1.75 4.78
C LEU A 85 -0.11 -1.57 4.62
N GLY A 86 0.66 -2.65 4.70
CA GLY A 86 2.13 -2.57 4.67
C GLY A 86 2.77 -3.65 3.80
N ARG A 87 4.11 -3.71 3.79
CA ARG A 87 4.90 -4.76 3.11
C ARG A 87 4.43 -4.98 1.65
N LEU A 88 4.23 -6.23 1.22
CA LEU A 88 3.77 -6.55 -0.14
C LEU A 88 2.37 -5.99 -0.45
N GLY A 89 1.51 -5.77 0.55
CA GLY A 89 0.22 -5.11 0.36
C GLY A 89 0.35 -3.65 -0.04
N ALA A 90 1.22 -2.90 0.64
CA ALA A 90 1.53 -1.53 0.26
C ALA A 90 2.33 -1.48 -1.05
N ALA A 91 3.27 -2.40 -1.26
CA ALA A 91 4.01 -2.48 -2.52
C ALA A 91 3.06 -2.75 -3.71
N TRP A 92 2.09 -3.65 -3.57
CA TRP A 92 1.04 -3.86 -4.57
C TRP A 92 0.20 -2.61 -4.78
N PHE A 93 -0.19 -1.91 -3.70
CA PHE A 93 -0.92 -0.65 -3.80
C PHE A 93 -0.15 0.41 -4.61
N TYR A 94 1.19 0.43 -4.50
CA TYR A 94 2.10 1.28 -5.27
C TYR A 94 2.56 0.68 -6.61
N ASP A 95 1.88 -0.34 -7.13
CA ASP A 95 2.20 -0.97 -8.42
C ASP A 95 3.60 -1.62 -8.48
N CYS A 96 4.19 -1.92 -7.33
CA CYS A 96 5.54 -2.47 -7.20
C CYS A 96 5.58 -3.98 -6.93
N ALA A 97 4.44 -4.60 -6.64
CA ALA A 97 4.36 -6.04 -6.37
C ALA A 97 3.08 -6.64 -6.96
N GLU A 98 3.07 -7.97 -7.07
CA GLU A 98 1.85 -8.73 -7.35
C GLU A 98 0.90 -8.72 -6.16
N VAL A 99 -0.33 -9.21 -6.37
CA VAL A 99 -1.35 -9.30 -5.33
C VAL A 99 -0.84 -10.23 -4.21
N PRO A 100 -0.77 -9.77 -2.94
CA PRO A 100 -0.24 -10.60 -1.87
C PRO A 100 -1.28 -11.59 -1.33
N GLU A 101 -0.80 -12.79 -0.97
CA GLU A 101 -1.58 -13.77 -0.23
C GLU A 101 -0.72 -14.39 0.89
N PRO A 102 -1.00 -14.14 2.19
CA PRO A 102 -2.08 -13.30 2.74
C PRO A 102 -1.80 -11.79 2.65
N LEU A 103 -2.85 -10.96 2.75
CA LEU A 103 -2.77 -9.50 2.80
C LEU A 103 -2.20 -9.02 4.15
N PRO A 104 -1.02 -8.36 4.18
CA PRO A 104 -0.39 -7.91 5.42
C PRO A 104 -0.98 -6.60 5.95
N ILE A 105 -1.50 -6.64 7.17
CA ILE A 105 -1.95 -5.49 7.94
C ILE A 105 -0.99 -5.27 9.12
N LEU A 106 -0.48 -4.05 9.22
CA LEU A 106 0.37 -3.61 10.30
C LEU A 106 -0.47 -2.88 11.35
N VAL A 107 -0.21 -3.10 12.63
CA VAL A 107 -0.84 -2.38 13.75
C VAL A 107 0.22 -1.81 14.68
N ALA A 108 -0.14 -0.80 15.45
CA ALA A 108 0.76 -0.21 16.43
C ALA A 108 1.28 -1.27 17.42
N LYS A 109 2.50 -1.11 17.91
CA LYS A 109 3.19 -2.12 18.75
C LYS A 109 2.45 -2.42 20.07
N ASP A 110 1.74 -1.43 20.60
CA ASP A 110 0.91 -1.49 21.81
C ASP A 110 -0.54 -1.92 21.54
N ALA A 111 -0.91 -2.12 20.27
CA ALA A 111 -2.24 -2.52 19.90
C ALA A 111 -2.55 -3.93 20.41
N ARG A 112 -3.70 -4.10 21.10
CA ARG A 112 -4.23 -5.42 21.47
C ARG A 112 -4.55 -6.23 20.20
N THR A 113 -3.96 -7.42 20.06
CA THR A 113 -4.08 -8.31 18.87
C THR A 113 -4.99 -9.52 19.11
N THR A 114 -5.74 -9.57 20.21
CA THR A 114 -6.57 -10.73 20.61
C THR A 114 -7.82 -10.94 19.75
N THR A 115 -7.99 -10.22 18.65
CA THR A 115 -9.12 -10.37 17.74
C THR A 115 -8.82 -11.44 16.71
N THR A 116 -9.75 -12.36 16.50
CA THR A 116 -9.66 -13.36 15.42
C THR A 116 -9.52 -12.66 14.08
N LEU A 117 -8.41 -12.95 13.40
CA LEU A 117 -8.12 -12.40 12.09
C LEU A 117 -8.84 -13.24 11.01
N PRO A 118 -9.60 -12.64 10.09
CA PRO A 118 -10.21 -13.39 9.00
C PRO A 118 -9.15 -14.08 8.12
N ARG A 119 -9.54 -15.17 7.46
CA ARG A 119 -8.68 -15.85 6.49
C ARG A 119 -8.25 -14.88 5.39
N GLY A 120 -7.00 -15.03 4.94
CA GLY A 120 -6.44 -14.20 3.87
C GLY A 120 -5.79 -12.90 4.36
N PHE A 121 -5.76 -12.66 5.66
CA PHE A 121 -5.02 -11.55 6.26
C PHE A 121 -3.88 -12.06 7.14
N SER A 122 -2.83 -11.27 7.28
CA SER A 122 -1.79 -11.44 8.30
C SER A 122 -1.66 -10.15 9.11
N LEU A 123 -1.43 -10.28 10.42
CA LEU A 123 -1.33 -9.14 11.33
C LEU A 123 0.08 -9.05 11.91
N HIS A 124 0.70 -7.87 11.83
CA HIS A 124 2.02 -7.63 12.38
C HIS A 124 2.06 -6.36 13.22
N GLN A 125 2.58 -6.46 14.44
CA GLN A 125 2.82 -5.31 15.29
C GLN A 125 4.09 -4.58 14.85
N THR A 126 4.02 -3.26 14.76
CA THR A 126 5.16 -2.42 14.42
C THR A 126 5.09 -1.05 15.09
N ALA A 127 6.25 -0.43 15.27
CA ALA A 127 6.33 0.97 15.66
C ALA A 127 6.21 1.85 14.41
N PHE A 128 5.44 2.93 14.52
CA PHE A 128 5.26 3.93 13.45
C PHE A 128 5.78 5.28 13.93
N ASN A 129 6.55 5.93 13.07
CA ASN A 129 6.84 7.35 13.13
C ASN A 129 5.72 8.15 12.42
N PRO A 130 5.61 9.46 12.64
CA PRO A 130 4.56 10.29 12.04
C PRO A 130 4.48 10.21 10.50
N PHE A 131 5.61 10.05 9.82
CA PHE A 131 5.71 10.02 8.36
C PHE A 131 5.70 8.60 7.75
N ASP A 132 5.52 7.57 8.58
CA ASP A 132 5.51 6.19 8.11
C ASP A 132 4.19 5.80 7.44
N ARG A 133 3.16 6.64 7.54
CA ARG A 133 1.80 6.36 7.12
C ARG A 133 1.28 7.46 6.20
N VAL A 134 0.61 7.05 5.14
CA VAL A 134 -0.19 7.92 4.27
C VAL A 134 -1.63 7.46 4.37
N VAL A 135 -2.54 8.40 4.63
CA VAL A 135 -3.98 8.10 4.73
C VAL A 135 -4.63 8.38 3.39
N HIS A 136 -5.26 7.35 2.82
CA HIS A 136 -6.08 7.43 1.63
C HIS A 136 -7.54 7.23 2.06
N GLU A 137 -8.28 8.34 2.18
CA GLU A 137 -9.64 8.36 2.73
C GLU A 137 -9.67 7.82 4.17
N ASP A 138 -10.19 6.61 4.40
CA ASP A 138 -10.26 5.94 5.71
C ASP A 138 -9.27 4.78 5.84
N LEU A 139 -8.44 4.51 4.82
CA LEU A 139 -7.44 3.46 4.83
C LEU A 139 -6.04 4.04 4.94
N ALA A 140 -5.29 3.62 5.97
CA ALA A 140 -3.88 3.94 6.09
C ALA A 140 -3.02 2.93 5.32
N VAL A 141 -2.02 3.42 4.59
CA VAL A 141 -0.99 2.65 3.88
C VAL A 141 0.38 3.12 4.36
N THR A 142 1.39 2.24 4.45
CA THR A 142 2.75 2.69 4.75
C THR A 142 3.28 3.59 3.65
N SER A 143 3.99 4.67 3.99
CA SER A 143 4.64 5.51 2.97
C SER A 143 5.57 4.69 2.08
N PRO A 144 5.90 5.13 0.85
CA PRO A 144 6.77 4.36 -0.05
C PRO A 144 8.12 4.00 0.60
N LEU A 145 8.75 4.95 1.30
CA LEU A 145 10.03 4.72 1.98
C LEU A 145 9.88 3.69 3.11
N ARG A 146 8.83 3.83 3.91
CA ARG A 146 8.54 2.86 4.98
C ARG A 146 8.25 1.47 4.41
N THR A 147 7.54 1.40 3.29
CA THR A 147 7.24 0.16 2.56
C THR A 147 8.53 -0.51 2.09
N ALA A 148 9.46 0.24 1.49
CA ALA A 148 10.76 -0.27 1.06
C ALA A 148 11.57 -0.83 2.24
N VAL A 149 11.59 -0.12 3.38
CA VAL A 149 12.24 -0.58 4.63
C VAL A 149 11.60 -1.86 5.15
N ASP A 150 10.26 -1.91 5.24
CA ASP A 150 9.54 -3.09 5.75
C ASP A 150 9.71 -4.29 4.82
N VAL A 151 9.68 -4.10 3.50
CA VAL A 151 9.98 -5.14 2.51
C VAL A 151 11.41 -5.64 2.68
N ALA A 152 12.39 -4.72 2.74
CA ALA A 152 13.81 -5.03 2.94
C ALA A 152 14.06 -5.90 4.18
N LEU A 153 13.37 -5.61 5.28
CA LEU A 153 13.54 -6.32 6.56
C LEU A 153 12.75 -7.62 6.68
N HIS A 154 11.54 -7.67 6.12
CA HIS A 154 10.55 -8.69 6.51
C HIS A 154 10.04 -9.56 5.36
N VAL A 155 10.41 -9.24 4.11
CA VAL A 155 9.98 -10.00 2.93
C VAL A 155 11.22 -10.52 2.19
N PRO A 156 11.75 -11.69 2.55
CA PRO A 156 12.84 -12.33 1.81
C PRO A 156 12.35 -12.90 0.47
N GLY A 157 13.27 -13.42 -0.34
CA GLY A 157 12.94 -14.09 -1.60
C GLY A 157 12.81 -13.17 -2.81
N SER A 158 12.39 -13.76 -3.93
CA SER A 158 12.26 -13.10 -5.23
C SER A 158 11.20 -12.01 -5.21
N GLU A 159 10.03 -12.27 -4.63
CA GLU A 159 8.92 -11.31 -4.52
C GLU A 159 9.35 -10.02 -3.81
N GLY A 160 9.95 -10.14 -2.62
CA GLY A 160 10.46 -8.98 -1.88
C GLY A 160 11.61 -8.27 -2.59
N THR A 161 12.40 -8.99 -3.39
CA THR A 161 13.48 -8.39 -4.19
C THR A 161 12.92 -7.61 -5.38
N GLY A 162 11.92 -8.16 -6.07
CA GLY A 162 11.22 -7.48 -7.17
C GLY A 162 10.46 -6.24 -6.68
N ALA A 163 9.77 -6.36 -5.55
CA ALA A 163 9.09 -5.22 -4.92
C ALA A 163 10.07 -4.10 -4.55
N LEU A 164 11.21 -4.46 -3.95
CA LEU A 164 12.24 -3.50 -3.60
C LEU A 164 12.86 -2.83 -4.84
N HIS A 165 13.04 -3.58 -5.93
CA HIS A 165 13.49 -3.01 -7.20
C HIS A 165 12.54 -1.93 -7.70
N TRP A 166 11.24 -2.24 -7.84
CA TRP A 166 10.25 -1.29 -8.38
C TRP A 166 10.02 -0.08 -7.47
N LEU A 167 10.04 -0.28 -6.14
CA LEU A 167 9.94 0.81 -5.18
C LEU A 167 11.07 1.83 -5.36
N MET A 168 12.30 1.35 -5.61
CA MET A 168 13.47 2.24 -5.79
C MET A 168 13.63 2.75 -7.23
N ALA A 169 13.17 1.98 -8.21
CA ALA A 169 13.26 2.34 -9.62
C ALA A 169 12.19 3.36 -10.04
N SER A 170 11.10 3.51 -9.30
CA SER A 170 9.98 4.40 -9.67
C SER A 170 10.21 5.84 -9.19
N PRO A 171 10.45 6.83 -10.08
CA PRO A 171 10.79 8.21 -9.67
C PRO A 171 9.73 8.87 -8.81
N HIS A 172 8.46 8.62 -9.13
CA HIS A 172 7.30 9.23 -8.46
C HIS A 172 7.08 8.73 -7.02
N LEU A 173 7.81 7.70 -6.59
CA LEU A 173 7.79 7.21 -5.21
C LEU A 173 8.88 7.84 -4.34
N HIS A 174 9.83 8.58 -4.95
CA HIS A 174 10.90 9.29 -4.24
C HIS A 174 11.66 8.42 -3.23
N CYS A 175 11.95 7.17 -3.60
CA CYS A 175 12.62 6.18 -2.74
C CYS A 175 13.94 5.68 -3.34
N PRO A 176 14.90 6.55 -3.70
CA PRO A 176 16.16 6.11 -4.27
C PRO A 176 16.94 5.21 -3.29
N PRO A 177 17.83 4.32 -3.78
CA PRO A 177 18.54 3.36 -2.94
C PRO A 177 19.24 3.97 -1.72
N GLU A 178 19.84 5.15 -1.88
CA GLU A 178 20.56 5.88 -0.83
C GLU A 178 19.63 6.27 0.33
N LEU A 179 18.41 6.70 0.01
CA LEU A 179 17.41 7.07 1.01
C LEU A 179 16.91 5.84 1.77
N VAL A 180 16.71 4.71 1.08
CA VAL A 180 16.33 3.45 1.73
C VAL A 180 17.44 2.93 2.65
N LEU A 181 18.70 3.06 2.24
CA LEU A 181 19.85 2.71 3.10
C LEU A 181 19.91 3.59 4.34
N ALA A 182 19.80 4.91 4.19
CA ALA A 182 19.78 5.85 5.31
C ALA A 182 18.64 5.54 6.29
N ALA A 183 17.44 5.26 5.76
CA ALA A 183 16.29 4.87 6.57
C ALA A 183 16.53 3.55 7.33
N LEU A 184 17.09 2.52 6.68
CA LEU A 184 17.46 1.26 7.34
C LEU A 184 18.51 1.47 8.43
N GLU A 185 19.41 2.43 8.24
CA GLU A 185 20.43 2.76 9.23
C GLU A 185 19.84 3.43 10.47
N ALA A 186 18.85 4.31 10.29
CA ALA A 186 18.12 4.99 11.35
C ALA A 186 17.21 4.06 12.19
N VAL A 187 16.78 2.92 11.65
CA VAL A 187 15.91 1.93 12.34
C VAL A 187 16.55 1.30 13.59
N GLY A 188 17.85 1.54 13.85
CA GLY A 188 18.57 1.03 15.02
C GLY A 188 18.95 -0.45 14.90
N LYS A 189 19.28 -1.09 16.03
CA LYS A 189 19.65 -2.53 16.05
C LYS A 189 18.39 -3.39 15.90
N LYS A 190 18.14 -3.90 14.69
CA LYS A 190 17.10 -4.90 14.40
C LYS A 190 17.67 -6.19 13.80
N PRO A 191 17.11 -7.36 14.13
CA PRO A 191 17.40 -8.60 13.42
C PRO A 191 17.20 -8.42 11.91
N GLY A 192 18.07 -9.04 11.10
CA GLY A 192 17.98 -8.95 9.64
C GLY A 192 18.47 -7.63 9.02
N ARG A 193 18.75 -6.57 9.80
CA ARG A 193 19.20 -5.27 9.25
C ARG A 193 20.43 -5.40 8.35
N ARG A 194 21.44 -6.18 8.74
CA ARG A 194 22.64 -6.40 7.91
C ARG A 194 22.29 -7.01 6.56
N GLN A 195 21.38 -7.98 6.55
CA GLN A 195 20.92 -8.65 5.33
C GLN A 195 20.08 -7.69 4.47
N ALA A 196 19.20 -6.91 5.10
CA ALA A 196 18.42 -5.87 4.43
C ALA A 196 19.31 -4.82 3.74
N LEU A 197 20.33 -4.30 4.44
CA LEU A 197 21.31 -3.37 3.86
C LEU A 197 22.04 -3.99 2.67
N ALA A 198 22.53 -5.23 2.81
CA ALA A 198 23.19 -5.92 1.71
C ALA A 198 22.27 -6.12 0.50
N ARG A 199 20.99 -6.42 0.74
CA ARG A 199 19.97 -6.59 -0.30
C ARG A 199 19.65 -5.28 -1.01
N VAL A 200 19.43 -4.19 -0.26
CA VAL A 200 19.21 -2.86 -0.85
C VAL A 200 20.41 -2.44 -1.70
N ARG A 201 21.64 -2.62 -1.22
CA ARG A 201 22.85 -2.33 -2.04
C ARG A 201 22.90 -3.17 -3.32
N LYS A 202 22.55 -4.45 -3.25
CA LYS A 202 22.54 -5.34 -4.43
C LYS A 202 21.51 -4.88 -5.46
N VAL A 203 20.30 -4.54 -5.01
CA VAL A 203 19.20 -4.11 -5.89
C VAL A 203 19.44 -2.69 -6.40
N GLY A 204 19.96 -1.77 -5.58
CA GLY A 204 20.28 -0.40 -5.97
C GLY A 204 21.24 -0.32 -7.16
N ARG A 205 22.32 -1.12 -7.13
CA ARG A 205 23.23 -1.26 -8.28
C ARG A 205 22.57 -1.79 -9.56
N ALA A 206 21.47 -2.52 -9.45
CA ALA A 206 20.71 -2.95 -10.62
C ALA A 206 19.82 -1.81 -11.17
N VAL A 207 19.21 -1.03 -10.27
CA VAL A 207 18.42 0.16 -10.61
C VAL A 207 19.28 1.19 -11.32
N GLU A 208 20.44 1.54 -10.76
CA GLU A 208 21.39 2.51 -11.35
C GLU A 208 21.80 2.12 -12.79
N ARG A 209 22.17 0.85 -13.01
CA ARG A 209 22.52 0.34 -14.35
C ARG A 209 21.35 0.40 -15.33
N GLY A 210 20.12 0.21 -14.87
CA GLY A 210 18.92 0.33 -15.71
C GLY A 210 18.65 1.77 -16.14
N TYR A 211 18.89 2.74 -15.25
CA TYR A 211 18.83 4.17 -15.58
C TYR A 211 19.88 4.56 -16.63
N GLU A 212 21.13 4.13 -16.46
CA GLU A 212 22.22 4.41 -17.41
C GLU A 212 21.96 3.83 -18.81
N ALA A 213 21.28 2.68 -18.89
CA ALA A 213 20.92 2.04 -20.16
C ALA A 213 19.74 2.71 -20.88
N THR A 214 18.82 3.35 -20.15
CA THR A 214 17.62 3.99 -20.69
C THR A 214 17.82 5.49 -20.97
N GLY A 215 18.87 6.09 -20.39
CA GLY A 215 19.23 7.51 -20.57
C GLY A 215 20.13 7.81 -21.78
N ARG A 216 20.15 6.95 -22.81
CA ARG A 216 20.78 7.20 -24.12
C ARG A 216 19.75 7.20 -25.24
#